data_AF-A0A651G6V1-F1
#
_entry.id   AF-A0A651G6V1-F1
#
_cell.length_a   1.000
_cell.length_b   1.000
_cell.length_c   1.000
_cell.angle_alpha   90.00
_cell.angle_beta   90.00
_cell.angle_gamma   90.00
#
_symmetry.space_group_name_H-M   'P 1'
#
loop_
_entity.id
_entity.type
_entity.pdbx_description
1 polymer ?
#
loop_
_entity_poly.entity_id
_entity_poly.type
_entity_poly.pdbx_seq_one_letter_code
_entity_poly.pdbx_strand_id
1 'polypeptide(L)'
;MGKKAKQAEKQAKKAAKNKKLTPAQKRARKAARAERRQKYQTVMLNGKQVRIRRPPTVDGIPVDEFIARNADPIWLHEHEMWELMPQDDPPYHPKPDTWPTTRVDDDDEPPF
;
A
#
# COMPACT_ATOMS: atom_id res chain seq x y z
N MET A 1 27.13 46.00 21.59
CA MET A 1 25.80 45.96 20.93
C MET A 1 24.77 46.66 21.82
N GLY A 2 24.25 47.82 21.38
CA GLY A 2 23.50 48.75 22.23
C GLY A 2 22.14 48.21 22.73
N LYS A 3 21.80 48.55 23.98
CA LYS A 3 20.56 48.13 24.66
C LYS A 3 19.29 48.41 23.85
N LYS A 4 19.27 49.48 23.06
CA LYS A 4 18.18 49.83 22.12
C LYS A 4 17.89 48.75 21.07
N ALA A 5 18.92 48.14 20.48
CA ALA A 5 18.74 47.11 19.46
C ALA A 5 18.09 45.83 20.03
N LYS A 6 18.55 45.41 21.22
CA LYS A 6 17.94 44.28 21.96
C LYS A 6 16.48 44.55 22.33
N GLN A 7 16.15 45.80 22.65
CA GLN A 7 14.79 46.20 23.03
C GLN A 7 13.85 46.22 21.82
N ALA A 8 14.31 46.72 20.67
CA ALA A 8 13.56 46.70 19.41
C ALA A 8 13.29 45.26 18.92
N GLU A 9 14.28 44.36 18.98
CA GLU A 9 14.10 42.95 18.62
C GLU A 9 13.07 42.26 19.53
N LYS A 10 13.11 42.56 20.84
CA LYS A 10 12.13 42.05 21.81
C LYS A 10 10.72 42.54 21.52
N GLN A 11 10.56 43.81 21.15
CA GLN A 11 9.27 44.38 20.77
C GLN A 11 8.75 43.79 19.45
N ALA A 12 9.61 43.61 18.44
CA ALA A 12 9.25 42.96 17.18
C ALA A 12 8.79 41.50 17.37
N LYS A 13 9.50 40.72 18.20
CA LYS A 13 9.11 39.35 18.57
C LYS A 13 7.75 39.31 19.28
N LYS A 14 7.48 40.28 20.18
CA LYS A 14 6.18 40.40 20.88
C LYS A 14 5.04 40.72 19.90
N ALA A 15 5.27 41.65 18.96
CA ALA A 15 4.29 42.01 17.94
C ALA A 15 3.99 40.84 16.98
N ALA A 16 5.01 40.09 16.56
CA ALA A 16 4.84 38.90 15.73
C ALA A 16 4.03 37.78 16.43
N LYS A 17 4.25 37.57 17.73
CA LYS A 17 3.53 36.55 18.52
C LYS A 17 2.03 36.85 18.68
N ASN A 18 1.67 38.13 18.75
CA ASN A 18 0.29 38.55 18.98
C ASN A 18 -0.50 38.77 17.68
N LYS A 19 0.15 38.64 16.52
CA LYS A 19 -0.50 38.89 15.22
C LYS A 19 -1.46 37.73 14.90
N LYS A 20 -2.73 38.06 14.63
CA LYS A 20 -3.72 37.08 14.17
C LYS A 20 -3.28 36.53 12.82
N LEU A 21 -3.40 35.21 12.65
CA LEU A 21 -3.06 34.54 11.39
C LEU A 21 -4.00 35.02 10.27
N THR A 22 -3.42 35.37 9.12
CA THR A 22 -4.19 35.67 7.92
C THR A 22 -4.86 34.41 7.37
N PRO A 23 -5.95 34.52 6.58
CA PRO A 23 -6.59 33.36 5.97
C PRO A 23 -5.63 32.51 5.12
N ALA A 24 -4.73 33.15 4.37
CA ALA A 24 -3.71 32.47 3.57
C ALA A 24 -2.74 31.65 4.44
N GLN A 25 -2.29 32.21 5.58
CA GLN A 25 -1.42 31.50 6.52
C GLN A 25 -2.13 30.30 7.16
N LYS A 26 -3.44 30.40 7.43
CA LYS A 26 -4.22 29.25 7.93
C LYS A 26 -4.30 28.14 6.89
N ARG A 27 -4.53 28.47 5.61
CA ARG A 27 -4.56 27.49 4.50
C ARG A 27 -3.22 26.79 4.37
N ALA A 28 -2.12 27.54 4.34
CA ALA A 28 -0.76 26.98 4.29
C ALA A 28 -0.49 26.04 5.49
N ARG A 29 -0.88 26.44 6.71
CA ARG A 29 -0.75 25.60 7.90
C ARG A 29 -1.59 24.33 7.81
N LYS A 30 -2.80 24.39 7.24
CA LYS A 30 -3.68 23.23 7.03
C LYS A 30 -3.08 22.27 6.00
N ALA A 31 -2.58 22.77 4.88
CA ALA A 31 -1.90 21.98 3.86
C ALA A 31 -0.66 21.27 4.42
N ALA A 32 0.21 22.00 5.11
CA ALA A 32 1.40 21.43 5.76
C ALA A 32 1.06 20.40 6.85
N ARG A 33 -0.10 20.53 7.51
CA ARG A 33 -0.60 19.51 8.45
C ARG A 33 -1.11 18.26 7.71
N ALA A 34 -1.82 18.43 6.60
CA ALA A 34 -2.31 17.34 5.79
C ALA A 34 -1.16 16.51 5.21
N GLU A 35 -0.16 17.17 4.61
CA GLU A 35 1.04 16.52 4.06
C GLU A 35 1.79 15.72 5.14
N ARG A 36 1.99 16.33 6.33
CA ARG A 36 2.62 15.60 7.45
C ARG A 36 1.80 14.40 7.92
N ARG A 37 0.48 14.48 7.89
CA ARG A 37 -0.40 13.38 8.30
C ARG A 37 -0.41 12.24 7.28
N GLN A 38 -0.21 12.54 6.01
CA GLN A 38 -0.03 11.54 4.96
C GLN A 38 1.33 10.84 5.10
N LYS A 39 2.39 11.59 5.38
CA LYS A 39 3.77 11.05 5.44
C LYS A 39 4.12 10.38 6.77
N TYR A 40 3.54 10.84 7.88
CA TYR A 40 3.90 10.40 9.23
C TYR A 40 2.67 10.06 10.07
N GLN A 41 2.82 9.09 10.96
CA GLN A 41 1.86 8.79 12.02
C GLN A 41 2.52 8.94 13.39
N THR A 42 1.72 9.28 14.38
CA THR A 42 2.16 9.29 15.78
C THR A 42 1.76 7.96 16.41
N VAL A 43 2.73 7.21 16.89
CA VAL A 43 2.53 5.97 17.64
C VAL A 43 3.10 6.11 19.04
N MET A 44 2.57 5.35 19.98
CA MET A 44 3.10 5.31 21.34
C MET A 44 4.09 4.16 21.44
N LEU A 45 5.37 4.48 21.64
CA LEU A 45 6.42 3.50 21.89
C LEU A 45 6.88 3.66 23.34
N ASN A 46 6.73 2.61 24.15
CA ASN A 46 7.21 2.57 25.54
C ASN A 46 6.71 3.76 26.38
N GLY A 47 5.44 4.14 26.23
CA GLY A 47 4.82 5.27 26.93
C GLY A 47 5.18 6.66 26.38
N LYS A 48 5.98 6.76 25.32
CA LYS A 48 6.32 8.02 24.65
C LYS A 48 5.61 8.13 23.30
N GLN A 49 5.05 9.30 23.00
CA GLN A 49 4.49 9.59 21.67
C GLN A 49 5.63 9.90 20.69
N VAL A 50 5.86 8.99 19.74
CA VAL A 50 6.90 9.09 18.72
C VAL A 50 6.26 9.21 17.34
N ARG A 51 6.85 10.06 16.49
CA ARG A 51 6.35 10.28 15.13
C ARG A 51 7.18 9.48 14.12
N ILE A 52 6.56 8.46 13.52
CA ILE A 52 7.21 7.51 12.60
C ILE A 52 6.64 7.72 11.20
N ARG A 53 7.43 7.39 10.16
CA ARG A 53 6.93 7.35 8.78
C ARG A 53 5.79 6.32 8.69
N ARG A 54 4.72 6.66 7.96
CA ARG A 54 3.66 5.68 7.72
C ARG A 54 4.24 4.52 6.89
N PRO A 55 3.96 3.25 7.24
CA PRO A 55 4.29 2.15 6.35
C PRO A 55 3.59 2.36 5.01
N PRO A 56 4.18 1.94 3.88
CA PRO A 56 3.54 2.06 2.58
C PRO A 56 2.20 1.33 2.62
N THR A 57 1.13 2.02 2.23
CA THR A 57 -0.23 1.51 2.22
C THR A 57 -0.82 1.94 0.88
N VAL A 58 -1.26 0.98 0.07
CA VAL A 58 -1.85 1.22 -1.25
C VAL A 58 -3.36 1.29 -1.07
N ASP A 59 -3.98 2.42 -1.44
CA ASP A 59 -5.44 2.65 -1.31
C ASP A 59 -6.06 2.36 0.07
N GLY A 60 -5.27 2.53 1.14
CA GLY A 60 -5.71 2.27 2.52
C GLY A 60 -5.62 0.81 2.95
N ILE A 61 -5.15 -0.07 2.07
CA ILE A 61 -4.85 -1.48 2.32
C ILE A 61 -3.32 -1.64 2.46
N PRO A 62 -2.81 -2.42 3.45
CA PRO A 62 -1.39 -2.72 3.52
C PRO A 62 -0.90 -3.37 2.23
N VAL A 63 0.34 -3.09 1.84
CA VAL A 63 0.92 -3.56 0.56
C VAL A 63 0.79 -5.08 0.41
N ASP A 64 1.04 -5.83 1.48
CA ASP A 64 0.99 -7.30 1.47
C ASP A 64 -0.42 -7.82 1.13
N GLU A 65 -1.46 -7.18 1.67
CA GLU A 65 -2.87 -7.53 1.39
C GLU A 65 -3.30 -7.05 0.00
N PHE A 66 -2.73 -5.95 -0.49
CA PHE A 66 -2.93 -5.51 -1.87
C PHE A 66 -2.34 -6.52 -2.87
N ILE A 67 -1.14 -7.04 -2.60
CA ILE A 67 -0.48 -8.07 -3.40
C ILE A 67 -1.31 -9.35 -3.41
N ALA A 68 -1.70 -9.86 -2.24
CA ALA A 68 -2.47 -11.09 -2.14
C ALA A 68 -3.81 -11.05 -2.91
N ARG A 69 -4.42 -9.86 -3.05
CA ARG A 69 -5.70 -9.69 -3.75
C ARG A 69 -5.58 -9.49 -5.26
N ASN A 70 -4.50 -8.87 -5.73
CA ASN A 70 -4.40 -8.38 -7.11
C ASN A 70 -3.27 -9.02 -7.92
N ALA A 71 -2.34 -9.74 -7.29
CA ALA A 71 -1.19 -10.30 -7.98
C ALA A 71 -1.55 -11.57 -8.76
N ASP A 72 -1.12 -11.60 -10.02
CA ASP A 72 -1.19 -12.80 -10.84
C ASP A 72 -0.18 -13.87 -10.36
N PRO A 73 -0.42 -15.17 -10.60
CA PRO A 73 0.53 -16.23 -10.24
C PRO A 73 1.92 -16.03 -10.84
N ILE A 74 2.01 -15.46 -12.04
CA ILE A 74 3.31 -15.13 -12.67
C ILE A 74 4.07 -14.10 -11.83
N TRP A 75 3.37 -13.09 -11.32
CA TRP A 75 3.95 -12.05 -10.48
C TRP A 75 4.38 -12.62 -9.11
N LEU A 76 3.54 -13.47 -8.51
CA LEU A 76 3.86 -14.14 -7.24
C LEU A 76 5.10 -15.05 -7.35
N HIS A 77 5.28 -15.72 -8.50
CA HIS A 77 6.49 -16.51 -8.79
C HIS A 77 7.75 -15.64 -8.78
N GLU A 78 7.74 -14.55 -9.55
CA GLU A 78 8.91 -13.69 -9.73
C GLU A 78 9.36 -13.01 -8.42
N HIS A 79 8.41 -12.77 -7.51
CA HIS A 79 8.65 -12.17 -6.20
C HIS A 79 8.78 -13.19 -5.06
N GLU A 80 8.93 -14.47 -5.37
CA GLU A 80 9.05 -15.58 -4.40
C GLU A 80 7.89 -15.69 -3.39
N MET A 81 6.72 -15.15 -3.73
CA MET A 81 5.50 -15.12 -2.90
C MET A 81 4.58 -16.31 -3.18
N TRP A 82 5.18 -17.50 -3.29
CA TRP A 82 4.52 -18.76 -3.63
C TRP A 82 3.46 -19.20 -2.63
N GLU A 83 3.62 -18.81 -1.35
CA GLU A 83 2.69 -19.12 -0.27
C GLU A 83 1.30 -18.52 -0.49
N LEU A 84 1.20 -17.48 -1.33
CA LEU A 84 -0.07 -16.82 -1.66
C LEU A 84 -0.73 -17.41 -2.92
N MET A 85 -0.09 -18.37 -3.59
CA MET A 85 -0.72 -19.03 -4.74
C MET A 85 -1.90 -19.89 -4.27
N PRO A 86 -3.05 -19.83 -4.96
CA PRO A 86 -4.11 -20.81 -4.76
C PRO A 86 -3.55 -22.21 -4.99
N GLN A 87 -3.63 -23.08 -4.00
CA GLN A 87 -3.37 -24.52 -4.17
C GLN A 87 -4.56 -25.16 -4.89
N ASP A 88 -4.75 -24.79 -6.15
CA ASP A 88 -5.65 -25.48 -7.06
C ASP A 88 -4.81 -26.40 -7.94
N ASP A 89 -4.26 -27.45 -7.33
CA ASP A 89 -4.28 -28.73 -8.01
C ASP A 89 -5.68 -29.29 -7.72
N PRO A 90 -6.69 -29.08 -8.60
CA PRO A 90 -7.84 -29.95 -8.55
C PRO A 90 -7.26 -31.38 -8.62
N PRO A 91 -7.63 -32.31 -7.72
CA PRO A 91 -7.29 -33.69 -7.94
C PRO A 91 -7.73 -33.98 -9.36
N TYR A 92 -6.77 -34.37 -10.21
CA TYR A 92 -7.04 -34.86 -11.56
C TYR A 92 -7.94 -36.08 -11.36
N HIS A 93 -9.23 -35.82 -11.18
CA HIS A 93 -10.29 -36.77 -11.28
C HIS A 93 -10.55 -36.74 -12.78
N PRO A 94 -9.99 -37.69 -13.55
CA PRO A 94 -10.39 -37.80 -14.94
C PRO A 94 -11.92 -37.82 -14.92
N LYS A 95 -12.56 -36.84 -15.58
CA LYS A 95 -14.01 -36.90 -15.75
C LYS A 95 -14.28 -38.27 -16.36
N PRO A 96 -15.18 -39.09 -15.78
CA PRO A 96 -15.39 -40.48 -16.24
C PRO A 96 -15.88 -40.60 -17.69
N ASP A 97 -16.08 -39.47 -18.40
CA ASP A 97 -16.73 -39.42 -19.70
C ASP A 97 -15.78 -39.12 -20.88
N THR A 98 -14.46 -39.14 -20.68
CA THR A 98 -13.51 -39.12 -21.81
C THR A 98 -12.61 -40.35 -21.79
N TRP A 99 -13.22 -41.54 -21.79
CA TRP A 99 -12.64 -42.62 -22.57
C TRP A 99 -12.79 -42.21 -24.04
N PRO A 100 -11.74 -42.25 -24.88
CA PRO A 100 -11.99 -42.25 -26.30
C PRO A 100 -12.70 -43.56 -26.57
N THR A 101 -13.99 -43.51 -26.89
CA THR A 101 -14.56 -44.56 -27.73
C THR A 101 -13.89 -44.42 -29.08
N THR A 102 -12.65 -44.90 -29.19
CA THR A 102 -12.27 -45.55 -30.44
C THR A 102 -13.17 -46.77 -30.48
N ARG A 103 -14.40 -46.57 -30.96
CA ARG A 103 -15.05 -47.58 -31.78
C ARG A 103 -14.06 -47.74 -32.92
N VAL A 104 -13.15 -48.70 -32.75
CA VAL A 104 -12.44 -49.29 -33.87
C VAL A 104 -13.60 -49.86 -34.68
N ASP A 105 -14.01 -49.13 -35.72
CA ASP A 105 -14.85 -49.71 -36.74
C ASP A 105 -13.98 -50.79 -37.40
N ASP A 106 -14.12 -52.01 -36.89
CA ASP A 106 -13.61 -53.28 -37.41
C ASP A 106 -14.27 -53.62 -38.78
N ASP A 107 -14.42 -52.64 -39.66
CA ASP A 107 -15.06 -52.77 -40.99
C ASP A 107 -14.15 -52.30 -42.15
N ASP A 108 -12.85 -52.08 -41.91
CA ASP A 108 -11.85 -51.98 -42.99
C ASP A 108 -10.97 -53.25 -42.98
N GLU A 109 -11.61 -54.39 -43.27
CA GLU A 109 -10.91 -55.60 -43.66
C GLU A 109 -10.60 -55.47 -45.18
N PRO A 110 -9.34 -55.32 -45.60
CA PRO A 110 -9.02 -55.20 -47.01
C PRO A 110 -9.33 -56.53 -47.72
N PRO A 111 -10.00 -56.51 -48.89
CA PRO A 111 -10.22 -57.74 -49.64
C PRO A 111 -8.88 -58.32 -50.11
N PHE A 112 -8.76 -59.65 -49.97
CA PHE A 112 -7.63 -60.51 -50.36
C PHE A 112 -6.93 -60.14 -51.67
#